data_AF-A0A8S2UGH4-F1
#
_entry.id   AF-A0A8S2UGH4-F1
#
_cell.length_a   1.000
_cell.length_b   1.000
_cell.length_c   1.000
_cell.angle_alpha   90.00
_cell.angle_beta   90.00
_cell.angle_gamma   90.00
#
_symmetry.space_group_name_H-M   'P 1'
#
loop_
_entity.id
_entity.type
_entity.pdbx_description
1 polymer ?
#
loop_
_entity_poly.entity_id
_entity_poly.type
_entity_poly.pdbx_seq_one_letter_code
_entity_poly.pdbx_strand_id
1 'polypeptide(L)'
;MNDDSQKFYNDLQDVINQIPTEDMYIIMGDFNARVGWNNQQQQNLYNSIGPYTVDITNENGEKLIDLCTINNLIVTNTFFKHKLVHQTSWMHPGNKQWHMIDYTFVNKKFRSSIEDCRMYRKAAGAIGTDHHLMRIKIKLHFRSRRKLVQKKLVYDPIKMKNDNALKQFQKDLIPTLSDATDKTISIDEKYDRFVEHMKTNAEKILKIDKNKNRKRKEWLTDEILEIVEKKATAFVNWQNHRGTKLEIEYANKYKRLRKLAKTKIEKRQE
;
A
#
# COMPACT_ATOMS: atom_id res chain seq x y z
N MET A 1 17.40 -22.78 23.17
CA MET A 1 17.06 -21.53 22.45
C MET A 1 17.14 -21.83 20.96
N ASN A 2 16.15 -21.41 20.18
CA ASN A 2 16.10 -21.70 18.75
C ASN A 2 17.06 -20.72 18.03
N ASP A 3 18.20 -21.23 17.57
CA ASP A 3 19.33 -20.45 17.01
C ASP A 3 18.87 -19.48 15.90
N ASP A 4 17.95 -19.93 15.06
CA ASP A 4 17.38 -19.14 13.96
C ASP A 4 16.63 -17.88 14.41
N SER A 5 15.89 -17.97 15.53
CA SER A 5 15.15 -16.81 16.06
C SER A 5 16.10 -15.75 16.58
N GLN A 6 17.15 -16.17 17.30
CA GLN A 6 18.15 -15.24 17.81
C GLN A 6 18.90 -14.57 16.65
N LYS A 7 19.28 -15.35 15.64
CA LYS A 7 19.91 -14.84 14.43
C LYS A 7 19.04 -13.79 13.74
N PHE A 8 17.74 -14.04 13.58
CA PHE A 8 16.82 -13.06 12.98
C PHE A 8 16.81 -11.71 13.73
N TYR A 9 16.71 -11.73 15.06
CA TYR A 9 16.69 -10.49 15.84
C TYR A 9 18.04 -9.77 15.82
N ASN A 10 19.16 -10.51 15.80
CA ASN A 10 20.49 -9.93 15.64
C ASN A 10 20.66 -9.26 14.27
N ASP A 11 20.31 -9.96 13.19
CA ASP A 11 20.39 -9.42 11.82
C ASP A 11 19.48 -8.19 11.67
N LEU A 12 18.28 -8.21 12.26
CA LEU A 12 17.37 -7.07 12.27
C LEU A 12 17.95 -5.89 13.06
N GLN A 13 18.59 -6.14 14.20
CA GLN A 13 19.27 -5.12 14.99
C GLN A 13 20.41 -4.46 14.18
N ASP A 14 21.20 -5.25 13.46
CA ASP A 14 22.29 -4.75 12.63
C ASP A 14 21.79 -3.85 11.50
N VAL A 15 20.65 -4.19 10.89
CA VAL A 15 19.98 -3.33 9.90
C VAL A 15 19.48 -2.04 10.54
N ILE A 16 18.87 -2.10 11.73
CA ILE A 16 18.39 -0.90 12.44
C ILE A 16 19.56 0.03 12.78
N ASN A 17 20.70 -0.52 13.22
CA ASN A 17 21.90 0.24 13.57
C ASN A 17 22.50 1.03 12.39
N GLN A 18 22.25 0.59 11.15
CA GLN A 18 22.72 1.25 9.94
C GLN A 18 21.82 2.42 9.49
N ILE A 19 20.60 2.52 10.02
CA ILE A 19 19.65 3.55 9.63
C ILE A 19 19.98 4.86 10.38
N PRO A 20 20.11 6.00 9.67
CA PRO A 20 20.28 7.29 10.33
C PRO A 20 19.13 7.59 11.29
N THR A 21 19.46 8.06 12.50
CA THR A 21 18.47 8.38 13.55
C THR A 21 17.48 9.47 13.16
N GLU A 22 17.83 10.28 12.14
CA GLU A 22 17.00 11.35 11.59
C GLU A 22 15.91 10.85 10.65
N ASP A 23 16.07 9.65 10.09
CA ASP A 23 15.13 9.12 9.11
C ASP A 23 13.93 8.44 9.77
N MET A 24 12.77 8.57 9.13
CA MET A 24 11.60 7.77 9.47
C MET A 24 11.77 6.40 8.82
N TYR A 25 11.76 5.34 9.63
CA TYR A 25 11.73 3.98 9.13
C TYR A 25 10.56 3.21 9.73
N ILE A 26 10.06 2.26 8.94
CA ILE A 26 8.89 1.46 9.27
C ILE A 26 9.28 0.00 9.06
N ILE A 27 9.06 -0.82 10.07
CA ILE A 27 9.27 -2.26 10.00
C ILE A 27 7.88 -2.90 10.04
N MET A 28 7.57 -3.79 9.11
CA MET A 28 6.27 -4.43 9.00
C MET A 28 6.43 -5.91 8.69
N GLY A 29 5.62 -6.75 9.31
CA GLY A 29 5.59 -8.18 8.98
C GLY A 29 4.89 -9.02 10.01
N ASP A 30 4.90 -10.32 9.75
CA ASP A 30 4.50 -11.37 10.69
C ASP A 30 5.72 -11.74 11.55
N PHE A 31 5.65 -11.45 12.84
CA PHE A 31 6.72 -11.73 13.80
C PHE A 31 6.50 -13.04 14.57
N ASN A 32 5.39 -13.74 14.32
CA ASN A 32 4.97 -14.90 15.13
C ASN A 32 5.05 -14.64 16.64
N ALA A 33 4.77 -13.40 17.02
CA ALA A 33 4.87 -12.88 18.37
C ALA A 33 3.48 -12.51 18.86
N ARG A 34 3.20 -12.73 20.13
CA ARG A 34 1.99 -12.26 20.80
C ARG A 34 2.42 -11.27 21.85
N VAL A 35 1.91 -10.05 21.76
CA VAL A 35 2.22 -8.94 22.66
C VAL A 35 0.96 -8.49 23.37
N GLY A 36 1.01 -8.46 24.69
CA GLY A 36 0.03 -7.79 25.51
C GLY A 36 0.46 -7.66 26.96
N TRP A 37 -0.52 -7.42 27.83
CA TRP A 37 -0.25 -7.06 29.22
C TRP A 37 -0.59 -8.22 30.13
N ASN A 38 0.39 -8.77 30.84
CA ASN A 38 0.14 -9.80 31.84
C ASN A 38 -0.39 -9.18 33.15
N ASN A 39 -0.04 -7.90 33.41
CA ASN A 39 -0.59 -7.10 34.51
C ASN A 39 -0.48 -5.59 34.21
N GLN A 40 -1.20 -4.76 34.98
CA GLN A 40 -1.20 -3.29 34.81
C GLN A 40 0.17 -2.63 35.06
N GLN A 41 1.06 -3.26 35.83
CA GLN A 41 2.39 -2.70 36.12
C GLN A 41 3.30 -2.73 34.89
N GLN A 42 3.20 -3.76 34.05
CA GLN A 42 3.95 -3.84 32.78
C GLN A 42 3.57 -2.71 31.82
N GLN A 43 2.32 -2.25 31.84
CA GLN A 43 1.84 -1.17 30.98
C GLN A 43 2.60 0.15 31.20
N ASN A 44 3.06 0.40 32.43
CA ASN A 44 3.82 1.59 32.77
C ASN A 44 5.32 1.45 32.49
N LEU A 45 5.82 0.24 32.29
CA LEU A 45 7.23 -0.04 32.08
C LEU A 45 7.65 0.14 30.62
N TYR A 46 6.77 -0.23 29.69
CA TYR A 46 7.09 -0.27 28.25
C TYR A 46 6.35 0.82 27.48
N ASN A 47 7.07 1.91 27.18
CA ASN A 47 6.56 3.01 26.35
C ASN A 47 6.41 2.66 24.86
N SER A 48 6.89 1.47 24.45
CA SER A 48 6.86 0.97 23.08
C SER A 48 5.54 0.30 22.72
N ILE A 49 4.78 -0.17 23.71
CA ILE A 49 3.50 -0.86 23.50
C ILE A 49 2.35 0.03 23.97
N GLY A 50 1.28 0.07 23.20
CA GLY A 50 0.08 0.84 23.51
C GLY A 50 -0.92 0.09 24.40
N PRO A 51 -1.98 0.78 24.84
CA PRO A 51 -2.98 0.22 25.74
C PRO A 51 -3.92 -0.80 25.08
N TYR A 52 -3.92 -0.90 23.75
CA TYR A 52 -4.89 -1.71 23.00
C TYR A 52 -4.23 -2.97 22.43
N THR A 53 -3.95 -3.92 23.33
CA THR A 53 -3.45 -5.26 22.99
C THR A 53 -4.58 -6.29 23.16
N VAL A 54 -4.44 -7.45 22.53
CA VAL A 54 -5.48 -8.50 22.51
C VAL A 54 -5.00 -9.84 23.04
N ASP A 55 -3.69 -9.98 23.24
CA ASP A 55 -3.04 -11.24 23.56
C ASP A 55 -2.36 -11.21 24.94
N ILE A 56 -1.97 -12.39 25.41
CA ILE A 56 -1.01 -12.57 26.50
C ILE A 56 0.37 -12.71 25.87
N THR A 57 1.38 -12.05 26.45
CA THR A 57 2.73 -12.05 25.88
C THR A 57 3.33 -13.46 25.89
N ASN A 58 3.88 -13.89 24.75
CA ASN A 58 4.66 -15.12 24.64
C ASN A 58 6.17 -14.81 24.52
N GLU A 59 7.02 -15.84 24.51
CA GLU A 59 8.49 -15.68 24.43
C GLU A 59 8.94 -14.81 23.23
N ASN A 60 8.34 -14.99 22.05
CA ASN A 60 8.63 -14.15 20.89
C ASN A 60 8.14 -12.70 21.09
N GLY A 61 7.03 -12.52 21.81
CA GLY A 61 6.52 -11.23 22.24
C GLY A 61 7.47 -10.49 23.15
N GLU A 62 8.13 -11.18 24.08
CA GLU A 62 9.15 -10.59 24.96
C GLU A 62 10.34 -10.08 24.14
N LYS A 63 10.89 -10.90 23.24
CA LYS A 63 11.98 -10.49 22.34
C LYS A 63 11.60 -9.30 21.47
N LEU A 64 10.36 -9.28 21.00
CA LEU A 64 9.85 -8.16 20.20
C LEU A 64 9.70 -6.88 21.03
N ILE A 65 9.21 -6.98 22.26
CA ILE A 65 9.14 -5.86 23.21
C ILE A 65 10.54 -5.32 23.49
N ASP A 66 11.52 -6.19 23.74
CA ASP A 66 12.90 -5.81 24.02
C ASP A 66 13.52 -5.08 22.83
N LEU A 67 13.40 -5.63 21.62
CA LEU A 67 13.84 -4.97 20.39
C LEU A 67 13.22 -3.58 20.25
N CYS A 68 11.90 -3.46 20.45
CA CYS A 68 11.23 -2.17 20.32
C CYS A 68 11.67 -1.17 21.40
N THR A 69 11.94 -1.65 22.61
CA THR A 69 12.33 -0.82 23.75
C THR A 69 13.76 -0.29 23.55
N ILE A 70 14.70 -1.17 23.19
CA ILE A 70 16.10 -0.83 22.93
C ILE A 70 16.22 0.22 21.80
N ASN A 71 15.45 0.03 20.72
CA ASN A 71 15.51 0.89 19.54
C ASN A 71 14.54 2.09 19.58
N ASN A 72 13.86 2.32 20.71
CA ASN A 72 12.86 3.38 20.86
C ASN A 72 11.80 3.37 19.73
N LEU A 73 11.31 2.18 19.39
CA LEU A 73 10.24 1.93 18.45
C LEU A 73 8.90 1.86 19.16
N ILE A 74 7.83 2.24 18.45
CA ILE A 74 6.46 2.02 18.90
C ILE A 74 5.79 0.94 18.06
N VAL A 75 5.06 0.04 18.71
CA VAL A 75 4.22 -0.97 18.07
C VAL A 75 2.89 -0.34 17.68
N THR A 76 2.85 0.26 16.49
CA THR A 76 1.78 1.17 16.05
C THR A 76 0.37 0.62 16.19
N ASN A 77 0.12 -0.65 15.81
CA ASN A 77 -1.19 -1.30 15.89
C ASN A 77 -1.73 -1.49 17.32
N THR A 78 -0.90 -1.32 18.36
CA THR A 78 -1.32 -1.41 19.78
C THR A 78 -1.78 -0.06 20.37
N PHE A 79 -1.61 1.05 19.63
CA PHE A 79 -1.97 2.40 20.11
C PHE A 79 -3.33 2.91 19.63
N PHE A 80 -3.99 2.20 18.72
CA PHE A 80 -5.29 2.60 18.19
C PHE A 80 -6.41 1.72 18.74
N LYS A 81 -7.45 2.36 19.28
CA LYS A 81 -8.65 1.68 19.75
C LYS A 81 -9.48 1.26 18.54
N HIS A 82 -9.62 -0.04 18.33
CA HIS A 82 -10.48 -0.60 17.30
C HIS A 82 -11.34 -1.72 17.86
N LYS A 83 -12.34 -2.14 17.08
CA LYS A 83 -13.03 -3.42 17.36
C LYS A 83 -12.02 -4.56 17.18
N LEU A 84 -12.14 -5.64 17.96
CA LEU A 84 -11.24 -6.81 17.95
C LEU A 84 -10.95 -7.34 16.54
N VAL A 85 -11.98 -7.33 15.70
CA VAL A 85 -11.95 -7.72 14.28
C VAL A 85 -11.01 -6.90 13.38
N HIS A 86 -10.57 -5.74 13.84
CA HIS A 86 -9.64 -4.84 13.17
C HIS A 86 -8.27 -4.77 13.87
N GLN A 87 -8.07 -5.55 14.95
CA GLN A 87 -6.80 -5.63 15.69
C GLN A 87 -6.08 -6.95 15.45
N THR A 88 -6.84 -8.02 15.21
CA THR A 88 -6.33 -9.38 15.04
C THR A 88 -6.03 -9.69 13.58
N SER A 89 -4.92 -10.37 13.33
CA SER A 89 -4.46 -10.72 11.99
C SER A 89 -4.66 -12.18 11.63
N TRP A 90 -4.56 -13.09 12.60
CA TRP A 90 -4.59 -14.53 12.32
C TRP A 90 -5.48 -15.29 13.30
N MET A 91 -6.08 -16.39 12.85
CA MET A 91 -6.89 -17.27 13.69
C MET A 91 -6.24 -18.63 13.83
N HIS A 92 -6.01 -19.04 15.07
CA HIS A 92 -5.42 -20.33 15.35
C HIS A 92 -6.34 -21.49 14.89
N PRO A 93 -5.82 -22.48 14.13
CA PRO A 93 -6.64 -23.49 13.46
C PRO A 93 -7.30 -24.46 14.44
N GLY A 94 -6.69 -24.73 15.60
CA GLY A 94 -7.23 -25.59 16.64
C GLY A 94 -8.34 -24.89 17.44
N ASN A 95 -7.93 -24.09 18.43
CA ASN A 95 -8.84 -23.41 19.38
C ASN A 95 -9.70 -22.25 18.80
N LYS A 96 -9.53 -21.88 17.53
CA LYS A 96 -10.28 -20.80 16.84
C LYS A 96 -10.12 -19.41 17.46
N GLN A 97 -9.09 -19.18 18.27
CA GLN A 97 -8.81 -17.86 18.83
C GLN A 97 -8.12 -16.96 17.81
N TRP A 98 -8.46 -15.67 17.87
CA TRP A 98 -7.85 -14.64 17.04
C TRP A 98 -6.67 -14.01 17.77
N HIS A 99 -5.55 -13.86 17.09
CA HIS A 99 -4.30 -13.30 17.60
C HIS A 99 -3.82 -12.14 16.73
N MET A 100 -3.06 -11.25 17.32
CA MET A 100 -2.31 -10.20 16.63
C MET A 100 -0.86 -10.67 16.53
N ILE A 101 -0.44 -11.12 15.35
CA ILE A 101 0.95 -11.58 15.09
C ILE A 101 1.66 -10.79 13.99
N ASP A 102 0.87 -10.02 13.24
CA ASP A 102 1.36 -9.05 12.26
C ASP A 102 1.48 -7.67 12.92
N TYR A 103 2.66 -7.07 12.82
CA TYR A 103 2.97 -5.81 13.49
C TYR A 103 3.60 -4.78 12.56
N THR A 104 3.36 -3.52 12.89
CA THR A 104 4.08 -2.40 12.29
C THR A 104 4.78 -1.58 13.37
N PHE A 105 6.07 -1.34 13.20
CA PHE A 105 6.89 -0.52 14.06
C PHE A 105 7.30 0.77 13.36
N VAL A 106 7.38 1.85 14.11
CA VAL A 106 7.99 3.11 13.67
C VAL A 106 8.84 3.66 14.79
N ASN A 107 9.93 4.34 14.46
CA ASN A 107 10.69 5.09 15.46
C ASN A 107 9.80 6.13 16.17
N LYS A 108 9.88 6.17 17.50
CA LYS A 108 8.96 6.93 18.37
C LYS A 108 8.89 8.42 18.03
N LYS A 109 9.99 9.00 17.51
CA LYS A 109 10.05 10.38 17.01
C LYS A 109 8.97 10.71 15.97
N PHE A 110 8.60 9.74 15.13
CA PHE A 110 7.60 9.89 14.08
C PHE A 110 6.23 9.30 14.46
N ARG A 111 5.99 9.03 15.75
CA ARG A 111 4.69 8.57 16.27
C ARG A 111 3.51 9.39 15.75
N SER A 112 3.64 10.71 15.79
CA SER A 112 2.58 11.65 15.42
C SER A 112 2.26 11.65 13.91
N SER A 113 3.14 11.06 13.09
CA SER A 113 2.88 10.82 11.67
C SER A 113 1.94 9.64 11.44
N ILE A 114 1.77 8.73 12.40
CA ILE A 114 0.87 7.58 12.21
C ILE A 114 -0.55 7.98 12.60
N GLU A 115 -1.47 7.91 11.64
CA GLU A 115 -2.88 8.30 11.83
C GLU A 115 -3.78 7.11 12.19
N ASP A 116 -3.45 5.91 11.71
CA ASP A 116 -4.28 4.71 11.86
C ASP A 116 -3.43 3.47 11.56
N CYS A 117 -3.65 2.36 12.27
CA CYS A 117 -3.06 1.06 11.93
C CYS A 117 -4.04 -0.05 12.28
N ARG A 118 -4.61 -0.72 11.25
CA ARG A 118 -5.72 -1.67 11.43
C ARG A 118 -5.73 -2.81 10.42
N MET A 119 -6.45 -3.87 10.78
CA MET A 119 -6.61 -5.09 9.98
C MET A 119 -7.85 -5.06 9.08
N TYR A 120 -7.70 -5.61 7.87
CA TYR A 120 -8.69 -5.67 6.80
C TYR A 120 -9.01 -7.12 6.41
N ARG A 121 -10.04 -7.66 7.07
CA ARG A 121 -10.46 -9.06 6.89
C ARG A 121 -11.03 -9.37 5.52
N LYS A 122 -11.76 -8.43 4.93
CA LYS A 122 -12.38 -8.61 3.61
C LYS A 122 -11.32 -8.83 2.51
N ALA A 123 -10.18 -8.14 2.61
CA ALA A 123 -9.07 -8.32 1.68
C ALA A 123 -8.48 -9.73 1.75
N ALA A 124 -8.39 -10.32 2.95
CA ALA A 124 -7.95 -11.70 3.12
C ALA A 124 -8.86 -12.68 2.36
N GLY A 125 -10.18 -12.49 2.41
CA GLY A 125 -11.13 -13.27 1.63
C GLY A 125 -10.97 -13.13 0.12
N ALA A 126 -10.66 -11.91 -0.34
CA ALA A 126 -10.40 -11.62 -1.75
C ALA A 126 -9.11 -12.28 -2.26
N ILE A 127 -8.06 -12.37 -1.43
CA ILE A 127 -6.76 -12.93 -1.79
C ILE A 127 -6.72 -14.45 -1.59
N GLY A 128 -7.33 -14.93 -0.50
CA GLY A 128 -7.28 -16.34 -0.08
C GLY A 128 -6.16 -16.66 0.91
N THR A 129 -5.75 -15.68 1.73
CA THR A 129 -4.82 -15.84 2.86
C THR A 129 -5.59 -16.07 4.16
N ASP A 130 -4.96 -16.74 5.11
CA ASP A 130 -5.39 -16.91 6.50
C ASP A 130 -5.01 -15.73 7.40
N HIS A 131 -4.22 -14.77 6.90
CA HIS A 131 -3.92 -13.50 7.57
C HIS A 131 -4.79 -12.35 7.05
N HIS A 132 -5.22 -11.47 7.95
CA HIS A 132 -5.85 -10.21 7.60
C HIS A 132 -4.83 -9.20 7.09
N LEU A 133 -5.20 -8.45 6.05
CA LEU A 133 -4.35 -7.40 5.51
C LEU A 133 -4.19 -6.26 6.53
N MET A 134 -2.96 -6.01 6.98
CA MET A 134 -2.66 -4.84 7.80
C MET A 134 -2.55 -3.59 6.92
N ARG A 135 -3.16 -2.49 7.34
CA ARG A 135 -3.04 -1.17 6.71
C ARG A 135 -2.61 -0.14 7.73
N ILE A 136 -1.51 0.52 7.44
CA ILE A 136 -1.07 1.73 8.15
C ILE A 136 -1.41 2.99 7.34
N LYS A 137 -1.88 4.04 8.01
CA LYS A 137 -2.13 5.37 7.44
C LYS A 137 -1.12 6.34 8.02
N ILE A 138 -0.39 7.02 7.14
CA ILE A 138 0.76 7.85 7.52
C ILE A 138 0.60 9.25 6.93
N LYS A 139 0.77 10.26 7.78
CA LYS A 139 0.82 11.67 7.42
C LYS A 139 2.26 12.17 7.43
N LEU A 140 2.78 12.44 6.24
CA LEU A 140 4.13 12.95 6.03
C LEU A 140 4.08 14.45 5.78
N HIS A 141 4.81 15.22 6.62
CA HIS A 141 4.97 16.66 6.44
C HIS A 141 6.32 16.91 5.78
N PHE A 142 6.35 16.84 4.46
CA PHE A 142 7.56 17.19 3.71
C PHE A 142 7.70 18.71 3.68
N ARG A 143 8.89 19.23 4.00
CA ARG A 143 9.22 20.61 3.59
C ARG A 143 9.13 20.63 2.07
N SER A 144 8.22 21.46 1.56
CA SER A 144 8.15 21.72 0.12
C SER A 144 9.48 22.31 -0.30
N ARG A 145 10.34 21.49 -0.93
CA ARG A 145 11.30 22.05 -1.86
C ARG A 145 10.43 22.58 -2.98
N ARG A 146 10.40 23.91 -3.17
CA ARG A 146 9.90 24.52 -4.40
C ARG A 146 10.73 23.95 -5.54
N LYS A 147 10.40 22.76 -6.01
CA LYS A 147 10.89 22.28 -7.28
C LYS A 147 10.24 23.25 -8.26
N LEU A 148 11.05 24.00 -8.99
CA LEU A 148 10.69 24.37 -10.36
C LEU A 148 10.55 23.04 -11.11
N VAL A 149 9.48 22.29 -10.85
CA VAL A 149 9.14 21.13 -11.65
C VAL A 149 8.71 21.75 -12.97
N GLN A 150 9.66 21.93 -13.88
CA GLN A 150 9.31 21.90 -15.28
C GLN A 150 8.54 20.58 -15.44
N LYS A 151 7.23 20.67 -15.72
CA LYS A 151 6.41 19.49 -15.98
C LYS A 151 7.15 18.75 -17.09
N LYS A 152 7.74 17.58 -16.77
CA LYS A 152 8.31 16.71 -17.81
C LYS A 152 7.13 16.20 -18.62
N LEU A 153 6.86 16.89 -19.72
CA LEU A 153 5.84 16.53 -20.69
C LEU A 153 6.32 15.24 -21.34
N VAL A 154 5.45 14.23 -21.32
CA VAL A 154 5.72 12.97 -21.98
C VAL A 154 4.81 12.95 -23.20
N TYR A 155 5.45 12.92 -24.37
CA TYR A 155 4.78 12.91 -25.67
C TYR A 155 4.74 11.48 -26.20
N ASP A 156 3.65 11.12 -26.89
CA ASP A 156 3.51 9.87 -27.60
C ASP A 156 3.82 10.08 -29.09
N PRO A 157 5.02 9.72 -29.58
CA PRO A 157 5.38 9.90 -30.98
C PRO A 157 4.54 9.01 -31.92
N ILE A 158 3.89 7.95 -31.41
CA ILE A 158 3.03 7.07 -32.22
C ILE A 158 1.80 7.83 -32.72
N LYS A 159 1.31 8.83 -31.98
CA LYS A 159 0.19 9.67 -32.41
C LYS A 159 0.47 10.44 -33.71
N MET A 160 1.73 10.72 -34.03
CA MET A 160 2.09 11.35 -35.31
C MET A 160 1.94 10.42 -36.52
N LYS A 161 1.80 9.09 -36.32
CA LYS A 161 1.48 8.16 -37.41
C LYS A 161 0.01 8.26 -37.87
N ASN A 162 -0.83 8.99 -37.14
CA ASN A 162 -2.20 9.25 -37.55
C ASN A 162 -2.24 10.50 -38.45
N ASP A 163 -2.64 10.33 -39.70
CA ASP A 163 -2.70 11.40 -40.70
C ASP A 163 -3.53 12.61 -40.25
N ASN A 164 -4.60 12.39 -39.48
CA ASN A 164 -5.42 13.50 -38.96
C ASN A 164 -4.68 14.30 -37.89
N ALA A 165 -3.93 13.62 -37.02
CA ALA A 165 -3.12 14.29 -36.00
C ALA A 165 -1.95 15.05 -36.63
N LEU A 166 -1.34 14.50 -37.68
CA LEU A 166 -0.27 15.15 -38.44
C LEU A 166 -0.78 16.40 -39.16
N LYS A 167 -1.92 16.29 -39.87
CA LYS A 167 -2.55 17.43 -40.57
C LYS A 167 -2.94 18.54 -39.59
N GLN A 168 -3.49 18.18 -38.42
CA GLN A 168 -3.84 19.15 -37.38
C GLN A 168 -2.58 19.83 -36.82
N PHE A 169 -1.50 19.08 -36.58
CA PHE A 169 -0.24 19.63 -36.10
C PHE A 169 0.38 20.62 -37.10
N GLN A 170 0.37 20.28 -38.39
CA GLN A 170 0.83 21.17 -39.45
C GLN A 170 -0.04 22.44 -39.54
N LYS A 171 -1.37 22.28 -39.51
CA LYS A 171 -2.32 23.40 -39.56
C LYS A 171 -2.12 24.38 -38.40
N ASP A 172 -1.82 23.88 -37.21
CA ASP A 172 -1.62 24.71 -36.02
C ASP A 172 -0.21 25.31 -35.92
N LEU A 173 0.76 24.83 -36.69
CA LEU A 173 2.15 25.32 -36.69
C LEU A 173 2.44 26.32 -37.81
N ILE A 174 1.85 26.14 -38.99
CA ILE A 174 2.12 26.96 -40.18
C ILE A 174 1.83 28.47 -39.95
N PRO A 175 0.69 28.88 -39.33
CA PRO A 175 0.41 30.30 -39.08
C PRO A 175 1.43 30.94 -38.13
N THR A 176 1.96 30.18 -37.17
CA THR A 176 2.97 30.67 -36.23
C THR A 176 4.30 30.94 -36.92
N LEU A 177 4.65 30.14 -37.94
CA LEU A 177 5.87 30.34 -38.71
C LEU A 177 5.80 31.59 -39.60
N SER A 178 4.59 32.03 -40.02
CA SER A 178 4.45 33.27 -40.78
C SER A 178 4.62 34.53 -39.92
N ASP A 179 4.17 34.50 -38.65
CA ASP A 179 4.36 35.60 -37.69
C ASP A 179 5.83 35.85 -37.32
N ALA A 180 6.73 34.88 -37.54
CA ALA A 180 8.16 35.02 -37.28
C ALA A 180 8.91 35.92 -38.30
N THR A 181 8.21 36.37 -39.36
CA THR A 181 8.77 37.25 -40.39
C THR A 181 8.83 38.72 -39.98
N ASP A 182 8.28 39.08 -38.81
CA ASP A 182 8.31 40.43 -38.28
C ASP A 182 9.75 40.90 -37.98
N LYS A 183 10.22 41.97 -38.65
CA LYS A 183 11.61 42.47 -38.56
C LYS A 183 11.88 43.26 -37.27
N THR A 184 10.86 43.50 -36.45
CA THR A 184 10.93 44.34 -35.25
C THR A 184 11.43 43.63 -34.00
N ILE A 185 11.60 42.31 -34.05
CA ILE A 185 11.86 41.44 -32.89
C ILE A 185 13.23 40.77 -33.03
N SER A 186 13.94 40.58 -31.91
CA SER A 186 15.27 39.95 -31.93
C SER A 186 15.23 38.48 -32.36
N ILE A 187 16.37 37.95 -32.82
CA ILE A 187 16.48 36.55 -33.25
C ILE A 187 16.20 35.59 -32.09
N ASP A 188 16.65 35.92 -30.88
CA ASP A 188 16.45 35.09 -29.68
C ASP A 188 14.97 35.02 -29.29
N GLU A 189 14.26 36.15 -29.32
CA GLU A 189 12.82 36.19 -29.04
C GLU A 189 12.00 35.41 -30.09
N LYS A 190 12.43 35.41 -31.35
CA LYS A 190 11.81 34.59 -32.40
C LYS A 190 11.99 33.09 -32.13
N TYR A 191 13.20 32.70 -31.73
CA TYR A 191 13.48 31.32 -31.38
C TYR A 191 12.66 30.86 -30.17
N ASP A 192 12.56 31.68 -29.13
CA ASP A 192 11.77 31.37 -27.94
C ASP A 192 10.28 31.20 -28.27
N ARG A 193 9.70 32.09 -29.08
CA ARG A 193 8.31 31.97 -29.56
C ARG A 193 8.06 30.70 -30.35
N PHE A 194 9.00 30.32 -31.22
CA PHE A 194 8.93 29.08 -31.98
C PHE A 194 8.95 27.86 -31.07
N VAL A 195 9.90 27.81 -30.13
CA VAL A 195 10.02 26.71 -29.15
C VAL A 195 8.76 26.60 -28.28
N GLU A 196 8.20 27.74 -27.85
CA GLU A 196 6.98 27.77 -27.04
C GLU A 196 5.75 27.27 -27.82
N HIS A 197 5.58 27.68 -29.07
CA HIS A 197 4.50 27.18 -29.92
C HIS A 197 4.64 25.70 -30.25
N MET A 198 5.86 25.25 -30.56
CA MET A 198 6.16 23.83 -30.77
C MET A 198 5.77 23.00 -29.55
N LYS A 199 6.14 23.44 -28.34
CA LYS A 199 5.76 22.78 -27.09
C LYS A 199 4.24 22.79 -26.89
N THR A 200 3.59 23.91 -27.14
CA THR A 200 2.13 24.07 -26.96
C THR A 200 1.33 23.17 -27.91
N ASN A 201 1.73 23.10 -29.19
CA ASN A 201 1.08 22.24 -30.17
C ASN A 201 1.35 20.75 -29.89
N ALA A 202 2.59 20.41 -29.50
CA ALA A 202 2.92 19.06 -29.05
C ALA A 202 2.12 18.66 -27.80
N GLU A 203 1.87 19.58 -26.87
CA GLU A 203 1.01 19.34 -25.71
C GLU A 203 -0.46 19.09 -26.08
N LYS A 204 -0.99 19.83 -27.06
CA LYS A 204 -2.37 19.64 -27.51
C LYS A 204 -2.57 18.27 -28.17
N ILE A 205 -1.61 17.84 -29.00
CA ILE A 205 -1.80 16.68 -29.89
C ILE A 205 -1.14 15.42 -29.32
N LEU A 206 0.10 15.53 -28.84
CA LEU A 206 0.96 14.38 -28.50
C LEU A 206 0.95 14.02 -27.01
N LYS A 207 0.36 14.83 -26.15
CA LYS A 207 0.37 14.59 -24.70
C LYS A 207 -0.20 13.23 -24.34
N ILE A 208 0.54 12.48 -23.53
CA ILE A 208 0.08 11.23 -22.95
C ILE A 208 -0.92 11.56 -21.84
N ASP A 209 -2.12 11.00 -21.96
CA ASP A 209 -3.04 10.95 -20.82
C ASP A 209 -2.49 9.94 -19.81
N LYS A 210 -1.83 10.45 -18.76
CA LYS A 210 -1.26 9.63 -17.69
C LYS A 210 -2.32 8.75 -17.01
N ASN A 211 -3.60 9.13 -17.07
CA ASN A 211 -4.69 8.34 -16.48
C ASN A 211 -5.07 7.14 -17.35
N LYS A 212 -4.85 7.20 -18.68
CA LYS A 212 -5.08 6.05 -19.57
C LYS A 212 -4.07 4.92 -19.40
N ASN A 213 -2.87 5.19 -18.85
CA ASN A 213 -1.85 4.17 -18.61
C ASN A 213 -2.08 3.31 -17.36
N ARG A 214 -3.11 3.60 -16.56
CA ARG A 214 -3.65 2.63 -15.60
C ARG A 214 -4.63 1.69 -16.31
N LYS A 215 -4.25 1.15 -17.47
CA LYS A 215 -5.02 0.06 -18.05
C LYS A 215 -4.92 -1.10 -17.08
N ARG A 216 -6.08 -1.44 -16.54
CA ARG A 216 -6.27 -2.66 -15.78
C ARG A 216 -5.76 -3.84 -16.61
N LYS A 217 -5.12 -4.81 -15.96
CA LYS A 217 -4.66 -6.03 -16.66
C LYS A 217 -5.85 -6.61 -17.44
N GLU A 218 -5.62 -7.00 -18.69
CA GLU A 218 -6.69 -7.39 -19.62
C GLU A 218 -7.50 -8.58 -19.08
N TRP A 219 -6.85 -9.51 -18.38
CA TRP A 219 -7.51 -10.64 -17.74
C TRP A 219 -8.39 -10.25 -16.54
N LEU A 220 -8.18 -9.09 -15.92
CA LEU A 220 -8.96 -8.64 -14.78
C LEU A 220 -10.20 -7.93 -15.35
N THR A 221 -11.28 -8.67 -15.57
CA THR A 221 -12.58 -8.15 -16.09
C THR A 221 -13.56 -7.84 -14.97
N ASP A 222 -14.58 -7.00 -15.21
CA ASP A 222 -15.58 -6.64 -14.18
C ASP A 222 -16.27 -7.85 -13.59
N GLU A 223 -16.54 -8.85 -14.41
CA GLU A 223 -17.03 -10.17 -14.00
C GLU A 223 -16.12 -10.85 -12.96
N ILE A 224 -14.80 -10.78 -13.13
CA ILE A 224 -13.84 -11.34 -12.17
C ILE A 224 -13.83 -10.54 -10.88
N LEU A 225 -13.93 -9.20 -10.93
CA LEU A 225 -14.02 -8.40 -9.71
C LEU A 225 -15.29 -8.70 -8.94
N GLU A 226 -16.42 -8.87 -9.63
CA GLU A 226 -17.68 -9.23 -8.99
C GLU A 226 -17.57 -10.57 -8.26
N ILE A 227 -16.92 -11.56 -8.88
CA ILE A 227 -16.66 -12.86 -8.24
C ILE A 227 -15.71 -12.73 -7.06
N VAL A 228 -14.64 -11.93 -7.19
CA VAL A 228 -13.69 -11.66 -6.09
C VAL A 228 -14.40 -10.97 -4.92
N GLU A 229 -15.31 -10.05 -5.20
CA GLU A 229 -16.08 -9.32 -4.20
C GLU A 229 -17.11 -10.23 -3.49
N LYS A 230 -17.80 -11.09 -4.25
CA LYS A 230 -18.68 -12.14 -3.70
C LYS A 230 -17.88 -13.11 -2.82
N LYS A 231 -16.69 -13.52 -3.29
CA LYS A 231 -15.76 -14.38 -2.54
C LYS A 231 -15.32 -13.72 -1.23
N ALA A 232 -14.94 -12.45 -1.27
CA ALA A 232 -14.54 -11.67 -0.11
C ALA A 232 -15.67 -11.54 0.92
N THR A 233 -16.90 -11.30 0.46
CA THR A 233 -18.08 -11.21 1.32
C THR A 233 -18.43 -12.56 1.96
N ALA A 234 -18.37 -13.65 1.18
CA ALA A 234 -18.59 -15.00 1.69
C ALA A 234 -17.56 -15.39 2.76
N PHE A 235 -16.30 -14.97 2.60
CA PHE A 235 -15.26 -15.17 3.61
C PHE A 235 -15.58 -14.49 4.93
N VAL A 236 -15.98 -13.21 4.89
CA VAL A 236 -16.35 -12.46 6.10
C VAL A 236 -17.55 -13.14 6.81
N ASN A 237 -18.54 -13.59 6.05
CA ASN A 237 -19.68 -14.32 6.63
C ASN A 237 -19.24 -15.63 7.29
N TRP A 238 -18.36 -16.40 6.63
CA TRP A 238 -17.79 -17.60 7.23
C TRP A 238 -17.05 -17.31 8.54
N GLN A 239 -16.21 -16.27 8.56
CA GLN A 239 -15.48 -15.87 9.77
C GLN A 239 -16.41 -15.46 10.92
N ASN A 240 -17.47 -14.70 10.64
CA ASN A 240 -18.41 -14.25 11.65
C ASN A 240 -19.26 -15.40 12.24
N HIS A 241 -19.34 -16.54 11.54
CA HIS A 241 -20.15 -17.70 11.93
C HIS A 241 -19.29 -18.90 12.35
N ARG A 242 -18.00 -18.71 12.64
CA ARG A 242 -17.12 -19.76 13.17
C ARG A 242 -17.68 -20.30 14.49
N GLY A 243 -17.70 -21.61 14.65
CA GLY A 243 -18.25 -22.30 15.82
C GLY A 243 -19.77 -22.37 15.88
N THR A 244 -20.48 -21.80 14.89
CA THR A 244 -21.95 -21.85 14.82
C THR A 244 -22.43 -22.98 13.91
N LYS A 245 -23.72 -23.34 13.99
CA LYS A 245 -24.36 -24.33 13.09
C LYS A 245 -24.25 -23.96 11.61
N LEU A 246 -24.11 -22.67 11.28
CA LEU A 246 -24.01 -22.17 9.91
C LEU A 246 -22.57 -22.18 9.35
N GLU A 247 -21.56 -22.53 10.16
CA GLU A 247 -20.16 -22.48 9.73
C GLU A 247 -19.93 -23.27 8.45
N ILE A 248 -20.44 -24.51 8.39
CA ILE A 248 -20.24 -25.44 7.27
C ILE A 248 -20.85 -24.87 5.99
N GLU A 249 -22.04 -24.27 6.07
CA GLU A 249 -22.71 -23.66 4.93
C GLU A 249 -21.89 -22.51 4.35
N TYR A 250 -21.47 -21.56 5.20
CA TYR A 250 -20.68 -20.42 4.77
C TYR A 250 -19.29 -20.82 4.28
N ALA A 251 -18.66 -21.82 4.90
CA ALA A 251 -17.39 -22.39 4.45
C ALA A 251 -17.50 -22.98 3.04
N ASN A 252 -18.56 -23.75 2.77
CA ASN A 252 -18.82 -24.34 1.46
C ASN A 252 -19.08 -23.26 0.40
N LYS A 253 -19.84 -22.21 0.74
CA LYS A 253 -20.07 -21.06 -0.14
C LYS A 253 -18.75 -20.36 -0.51
N TYR A 254 -17.90 -20.09 0.48
CA TYR A 254 -16.57 -19.51 0.23
C TYR A 254 -15.70 -20.42 -0.64
N LYS A 255 -15.63 -21.72 -0.34
CA LYS A 255 -14.85 -22.70 -1.11
C LYS A 255 -15.28 -22.76 -2.58
N ARG A 256 -16.59 -22.73 -2.85
CA ARG A 256 -17.15 -22.69 -4.21
C ARG A 256 -16.71 -21.43 -4.96
N LEU A 257 -16.85 -20.26 -4.33
CA LEU A 257 -16.45 -18.98 -4.94
C LEU A 257 -14.95 -18.88 -5.16
N ARG A 258 -14.13 -19.43 -4.25
CA ARG A 258 -12.67 -19.53 -4.42
C ARG A 258 -12.29 -20.35 -5.64
N LYS A 259 -12.90 -21.53 -5.81
CA LYS A 259 -12.67 -22.39 -7.00
C LYS A 259 -13.10 -21.67 -8.28
N LEU A 260 -14.27 -21.04 -8.28
CA LEU A 260 -14.78 -20.28 -9.44
C LEU A 260 -13.84 -19.14 -9.83
N ALA A 261 -13.39 -18.34 -8.86
CA ALA A 261 -12.45 -17.25 -9.11
C ALA A 261 -11.15 -17.75 -9.72
N LYS A 262 -10.58 -18.84 -9.16
CA LYS A 262 -9.35 -19.46 -9.66
C LYS A 262 -9.50 -19.90 -11.12
N THR A 263 -10.54 -20.67 -11.44
CA THR A 263 -10.79 -21.15 -12.81
C THR A 263 -11.01 -20.03 -13.81
N LYS A 264 -11.72 -18.95 -13.45
CA LYS A 264 -11.93 -17.82 -14.38
C LYS A 264 -10.65 -17.01 -14.63
N ILE A 265 -9.80 -16.88 -13.62
CA ILE A 265 -8.51 -16.19 -13.75
C ILE A 265 -7.57 -17.02 -14.64
N GLU A 266 -7.45 -18.33 -14.40
CA GLU A 266 -6.60 -19.24 -15.18
C GLU A 266 -6.99 -19.25 -16.66
N LYS A 267 -8.29 -19.42 -16.97
CA LYS A 267 -8.81 -19.39 -18.36
C LYS A 267 -8.56 -18.11 -19.15
N ARG A 268 -8.21 -17.01 -18.48
CA ARG A 268 -7.98 -15.70 -19.10
C ARG A 268 -6.50 -15.33 -19.13
N GLN A 269 -5.65 -16.13 -18.50
CA GLN A 269 -4.19 -15.98 -18.50
C GLN A 269 -3.54 -16.93 -19.52
N GLU A 270 -4.25 -17.97 -19.95
CA GLU A 270 -3.99 -18.75 -21.18
C GLU A 270 -4.31 -17.92 -22.44
#